data_AF-X1QZD7-F1
#
_entry.id   AF-X1QZD7-F1
#
_cell.length_a   1.000
_cell.length_b   1.000
_cell.length_c   1.000
_cell.angle_alpha   90.00
_cell.angle_beta   90.00
_cell.angle_gamma   90.00
#
_symmetry.space_group_name_H-M   'P 1'
#
loop_
_entity.id
_entity.type
_entity.pdbx_description
1 polymer ?
#
loop_
_entity_poly.entity_id
_entity_poly.type
_entity_poly.pdbx_seq_one_letter_code
_entity_poly.pdbx_strand_id
1 'polypeptide(L)'
;MNKSLIEKLWKENPEIFKLLKESENLQEARQKLFEFSKDLEWKHREGEEELHKLEYATALEAIKVFNNFISPRNEEISGFSTLDYLRQVAKENQKIIKEIDEGFLEEVIHLFKAIKGKADISSGWLRPLLEKDGIKMVDFSKIKGREAGISRSNYLDKLYEKVGDFIDRYPSGCDVIIIKEREENRKKILNYFGAT
;
A
#
# COMPACT_ATOMS: atom_id res chain seq x y z
N MET A 1 -21.17 0.44 0.55
CA MET A 1 -19.75 0.22 0.90
C MET A 1 -18.86 1.22 0.16
N ASN A 2 -18.97 1.35 -1.18
CA ASN A 2 -18.36 2.44 -1.98
C ASN A 2 -18.46 3.86 -1.41
N LYS A 3 -19.60 4.25 -0.83
CA LYS A 3 -19.78 5.62 -0.30
C LYS A 3 -18.76 5.99 0.79
N SER A 4 -18.46 5.07 1.70
CA SER A 4 -17.47 5.30 2.76
C SER A 4 -16.05 5.39 2.20
N LEU A 5 -15.72 4.59 1.18
CA LEU A 5 -14.43 4.64 0.49
C LEU A 5 -14.26 5.93 -0.32
N ILE A 6 -15.31 6.41 -0.97
CA ILE A 6 -15.28 7.69 -1.70
C ILE A 6 -15.07 8.87 -0.73
N GLU A 7 -15.73 8.85 0.43
CA GLU A 7 -15.49 9.84 1.49
C GLU A 7 -14.04 9.78 1.99
N LYS A 8 -13.49 8.57 2.18
CA LYS A 8 -12.09 8.35 2.55
C LYS A 8 -11.11 8.86 1.48
N LEU A 9 -11.39 8.60 0.20
CA LEU A 9 -10.61 9.06 -0.95
C LEU A 9 -10.49 10.59 -0.97
N TRP A 10 -11.60 11.30 -0.83
CA TRP A 10 -11.60 12.77 -0.86
C TRP A 10 -11.07 13.39 0.43
N LYS A 11 -11.22 12.71 1.57
CA LYS A 11 -10.56 13.12 2.82
C LYS A 11 -9.03 12.96 2.72
N GLU A 12 -8.56 11.93 2.03
CA GLU A 12 -7.13 11.71 1.84
C GLU A 12 -6.50 12.82 1.02
N ASN A 13 -7.16 13.26 -0.07
CA ASN A 13 -6.71 14.41 -0.84
C ASN A 13 -7.82 15.40 -1.23
N PRO A 14 -8.15 16.36 -0.33
CA PRO A 14 -9.24 17.31 -0.58
C PRO A 14 -8.91 18.31 -1.69
N GLU A 15 -7.63 18.58 -1.94
CA GLU A 15 -7.18 19.48 -3.01
C GLU A 15 -7.44 18.87 -4.38
N ILE A 16 -7.07 17.61 -4.60
CA ILE A 16 -7.41 16.86 -5.82
C ILE A 16 -8.94 16.82 -6.03
N PHE A 17 -9.71 16.56 -4.97
CA PHE A 17 -11.17 16.57 -5.05
C PHE A 17 -11.70 17.92 -5.55
N LYS A 18 -11.20 19.03 -5.00
CA LYS A 18 -11.57 20.38 -5.42
C LYS A 18 -11.24 20.63 -6.89
N LEU A 19 -10.01 20.32 -7.31
CA LEU A 19 -9.55 20.50 -8.70
C LEU A 19 -10.43 19.71 -9.68
N LEU A 20 -10.77 18.45 -9.35
CA LEU A 20 -11.65 17.61 -10.17
C LEU A 20 -13.09 18.13 -10.22
N LYS A 21 -13.65 18.56 -9.07
CA LYS A 21 -15.03 19.04 -8.97
C LYS A 21 -15.25 20.35 -9.71
N GLU A 22 -14.27 21.26 -9.64
CA GLU A 22 -14.32 22.59 -10.27
C GLU A 22 -13.99 22.57 -11.76
N SER A 23 -13.34 21.52 -12.26
CA SER A 23 -12.96 21.43 -13.68
C SER A 23 -14.18 21.21 -14.58
N GLU A 24 -14.35 22.06 -15.59
CA GLU A 24 -15.46 22.00 -16.54
C GLU A 24 -15.33 20.77 -17.43
N ASN A 25 -14.12 20.47 -17.91
CA ASN A 25 -13.84 19.38 -18.83
C ASN A 25 -12.61 18.54 -18.40
N LEU A 26 -12.39 17.41 -19.09
CA LEU A 26 -11.33 16.46 -18.76
C LEU A 26 -9.92 17.06 -18.96
N GLN A 27 -9.75 17.90 -19.98
CA GLN A 27 -8.46 18.51 -20.30
C GLN A 27 -8.06 19.56 -19.25
N GLU A 28 -9.02 20.34 -18.76
CA GLU A 28 -8.80 21.27 -17.67
C GLU A 28 -8.41 20.55 -16.37
N ALA A 29 -9.13 19.48 -16.02
CA ALA A 29 -8.81 18.64 -14.87
C ALA A 29 -7.38 18.10 -14.96
N ARG A 30 -6.99 17.62 -16.14
CA ARG A 30 -5.65 17.11 -16.41
C ARG A 30 -4.57 18.17 -16.19
N GLN A 31 -4.76 19.36 -16.75
CA GLN A 31 -3.79 20.46 -16.61
C GLN A 31 -3.62 20.86 -15.14
N LYS A 32 -4.73 21.05 -14.43
CA LYS A 32 -4.74 21.41 -13.00
C LYS A 32 -4.04 20.35 -12.14
N LEU A 33 -4.30 19.07 -12.40
CA LEU A 33 -3.66 17.98 -11.66
C LEU A 33 -2.18 17.82 -11.99
N PHE A 34 -1.78 18.09 -13.24
CA PHE A 34 -0.38 18.08 -13.63
C PHE A 34 0.40 19.19 -12.90
N GLU A 35 -0.13 20.41 -12.87
CA GLU A 35 0.43 21.54 -12.13
C GLU A 35 0.53 21.22 -10.63
N PHE A 36 -0.56 20.75 -10.02
CA PHE A 36 -0.56 20.28 -8.63
C PHE A 36 0.54 19.24 -8.36
N SER A 37 0.72 18.28 -9.28
CA SER A 37 1.75 17.24 -9.11
C SER A 37 3.17 17.81 -9.16
N LYS A 38 3.40 18.84 -9.97
CA LYS A 38 4.72 19.48 -10.12
C LYS A 38 5.06 20.33 -8.92
N ASP A 39 4.09 21.08 -8.42
CA ASP A 39 4.24 21.84 -7.18
C ASP A 39 4.51 20.91 -6.00
N LEU A 40 3.77 19.80 -5.90
CA LEU A 40 3.98 18.81 -4.84
C LEU A 40 5.34 18.12 -4.96
N GLU A 41 5.77 17.76 -6.18
CA GLU A 41 7.10 17.20 -6.42
C GLU A 41 8.21 18.18 -5.98
N TRP A 42 8.03 19.47 -6.30
CA TRP A 42 8.99 20.50 -5.92
C TRP A 42 9.08 20.68 -4.41
N LYS A 43 7.95 20.74 -3.69
CA LYS A 43 7.91 20.82 -2.23
C LYS A 43 8.67 19.68 -1.55
N HIS A 44 8.51 18.46 -2.05
CA HIS A 44 9.28 17.31 -1.54
C HIS A 44 10.78 17.50 -1.76
N ARG A 45 11.19 18.03 -2.91
CA ARG A 45 12.61 18.25 -3.26
C ARG A 45 13.25 19.40 -2.49
N GLU A 46 12.50 20.45 -2.20
CA GLU A 46 12.94 21.54 -1.32
C GLU A 46 13.15 21.07 0.12
N GLY A 47 12.46 19.99 0.51
CA GLY A 47 12.54 19.46 1.87
C GLY A 47 11.80 20.34 2.88
N GLU A 48 10.71 21.01 2.46
CA GLU A 48 9.84 21.76 3.36
C GLU A 48 9.34 20.89 4.53
N GLU A 49 9.05 19.61 4.24
CA GLU A 49 8.76 18.58 5.24
C GLU A 49 9.91 17.56 5.33
N GLU A 50 10.40 17.30 6.55
CA GLU A 50 11.42 16.27 6.78
C GLU A 50 10.78 14.88 6.72
N LEU A 51 10.83 14.26 5.53
CA LEU A 51 10.35 12.90 5.31
C LEU A 51 11.45 11.86 5.56
N HIS A 52 11.05 10.69 6.06
CA HIS A 52 11.93 9.53 6.07
C HIS A 52 12.35 9.17 4.63
N LYS A 53 13.60 8.75 4.42
CA LYS A 53 14.17 8.50 3.07
C LYS A 53 13.34 7.55 2.20
N LEU A 54 12.75 6.52 2.81
CA LEU A 54 11.84 5.59 2.12
C LEU A 54 10.52 6.25 1.73
N GLU A 55 9.95 7.11 2.58
CA GLU A 55 8.72 7.85 2.24
C GLU A 55 9.01 8.84 1.12
N TYR A 56 10.13 9.55 1.19
CA TYR A 56 10.57 10.48 0.16
C TYR A 56 10.71 9.79 -1.21
N ALA A 57 11.44 8.68 -1.28
CA ALA A 57 11.61 7.92 -2.51
C ALA A 57 10.26 7.39 -3.04
N THR A 58 9.41 6.90 -2.14
CA THR A 58 8.07 6.41 -2.49
C THR A 58 7.18 7.54 -3.02
N ALA A 59 7.23 8.72 -2.42
CA ALA A 59 6.43 9.87 -2.85
C ALA A 59 6.79 10.32 -4.27
N LEU A 60 8.09 10.39 -4.59
CA LEU A 60 8.54 10.75 -5.94
C LEU A 60 8.11 9.73 -6.99
N GLU A 61 8.22 8.43 -6.70
CA GLU A 61 7.75 7.40 -7.63
C GLU A 61 6.22 7.40 -7.74
N ALA A 62 5.50 7.60 -6.64
CA ALA A 62 4.05 7.74 -6.64
C ALA A 62 3.58 8.94 -7.47
N ILE A 63 4.29 10.08 -7.42
CA ILE A 63 3.97 11.25 -8.25
C ILE A 63 4.17 10.95 -9.74
N LYS A 64 5.21 10.18 -10.09
CA LYS A 64 5.41 9.70 -11.46
C LYS A 64 4.28 8.76 -11.91
N VAL A 65 3.83 7.84 -11.05
CA VAL A 65 2.66 6.99 -11.31
C VAL A 65 1.38 7.81 -11.46
N PHE A 66 1.16 8.81 -10.60
CA PHE A 66 0.03 9.72 -10.70
C PHE A 66 0.04 10.49 -12.04
N ASN A 67 1.21 10.97 -12.48
CA ASN A 67 1.35 11.59 -13.79
C ASN A 67 1.04 10.64 -14.96
N ASN A 68 1.31 9.34 -14.79
CA ASN A 68 0.89 8.34 -15.78
C ASN A 68 -0.63 8.16 -15.83
N PHE A 69 -1.36 8.34 -14.72
CA PHE A 69 -2.83 8.21 -14.67
C PHE A 69 -3.54 9.33 -15.42
N ILE A 70 -2.94 10.53 -15.43
CA ILE A 70 -3.51 11.70 -16.10
C ILE A 70 -2.95 11.90 -17.51
N SER A 71 -2.05 11.03 -17.98
CA SER A 71 -1.40 11.12 -19.28
C SER A 71 -2.37 10.77 -20.42
N PRO A 72 -2.65 11.67 -21.40
CA PRO A 72 -3.51 11.37 -22.54
C PRO A 72 -3.03 10.16 -23.34
N ARG A 73 -1.71 10.04 -23.50
CA ARG A 73 -1.09 8.92 -24.23
C ARG A 73 -1.35 7.59 -23.56
N ASN A 74 -1.31 7.54 -22.23
CA ASN A 74 -1.52 6.28 -21.50
C ASN A 74 -3.00 5.88 -21.55
N GLU A 75 -3.91 6.85 -21.48
CA GLU A 75 -5.36 6.60 -21.67
C GLU A 75 -5.66 6.07 -23.07
N GLU A 76 -5.01 6.61 -24.10
CA GLU A 76 -5.14 6.12 -25.48
C GLU A 76 -4.65 4.67 -25.61
N ILE A 77 -3.50 4.35 -25.02
CA ILE A 77 -2.94 2.99 -25.04
C ILE A 77 -3.82 2.01 -24.27
N SER A 78 -4.36 2.41 -23.13
CA SER A 78 -5.18 1.54 -22.28
C SER A 78 -6.62 1.41 -22.75
N GLY A 79 -7.09 2.34 -23.59
CA GLY A 79 -8.48 2.42 -24.03
C GLY A 79 -9.45 2.86 -22.91
N PHE A 80 -8.94 3.34 -21.78
CA PHE A 80 -9.75 3.81 -20.65
C PHE A 80 -9.11 5.01 -19.94
N SER A 81 -9.93 5.94 -19.43
CA SER A 81 -9.45 7.10 -18.67
C SER A 81 -9.75 6.97 -17.18
N THR A 82 -8.71 6.64 -16.40
CA THR A 82 -8.76 6.70 -14.93
C THR A 82 -9.17 8.09 -14.44
N LEU A 83 -8.62 9.13 -15.08
CA LEU A 83 -8.91 10.52 -14.73
C LEU A 83 -10.38 10.86 -14.92
N ASP A 84 -11.00 10.40 -16.02
CA ASP A 84 -12.41 10.69 -16.25
C ASP A 84 -13.31 10.00 -15.23
N TYR A 85 -13.02 8.73 -14.86
CA TYR A 85 -13.73 8.05 -13.78
C TYR A 85 -13.62 8.83 -12.46
N LEU A 86 -12.41 9.25 -12.07
CA LEU A 86 -12.21 10.05 -10.86
C LEU A 86 -12.95 11.38 -10.91
N ARG A 87 -12.94 12.08 -12.05
CA ARG A 87 -13.68 13.33 -12.25
C ARG A 87 -15.19 13.11 -12.14
N GLN A 88 -15.72 12.04 -12.74
CA GLN A 88 -17.15 11.73 -12.67
C GLN A 88 -17.59 11.36 -11.24
N VAL A 89 -16.76 10.65 -10.48
CA VAL A 89 -17.00 10.40 -9.05
C VAL A 89 -16.98 11.70 -8.25
N ALA A 90 -16.03 12.60 -8.52
CA ALA A 90 -15.97 13.91 -7.87
C ALA A 90 -17.19 14.81 -8.18
N LYS A 91 -17.79 14.64 -9.37
CA LYS A 91 -19.04 15.29 -9.79
C LYS A 91 -20.31 14.53 -9.36
N GLU A 92 -20.17 13.55 -8.46
CA GLU A 92 -21.29 12.81 -7.85
C GLU A 92 -22.16 12.06 -8.88
N ASN A 93 -21.56 11.62 -10.00
CA ASN A 93 -22.26 10.82 -11.00
C ASN A 93 -22.65 9.45 -10.45
N GLN A 94 -23.95 9.27 -10.17
CA GLN A 94 -24.51 8.08 -9.55
C GLN A 94 -24.30 6.80 -10.37
N LYS A 95 -24.17 6.89 -11.71
CA LYS A 95 -23.91 5.73 -12.55
C LYS A 95 -22.50 5.19 -12.29
N ILE A 96 -21.50 6.06 -12.34
CA ILE A 96 -20.10 5.68 -12.12
C ILE A 96 -19.86 5.23 -10.68
N ILE A 97 -20.47 5.90 -9.70
CA ILE A 97 -20.35 5.52 -8.28
C ILE A 97 -20.84 4.09 -7.99
N LYS A 98 -21.83 3.61 -8.76
CA LYS A 98 -22.33 2.23 -8.67
C LYS A 98 -21.48 1.21 -9.42
N GLU A 99 -20.78 1.65 -10.46
CA GLU A 99 -19.94 0.81 -11.32
C GLU A 99 -18.54 0.60 -10.74
N ILE A 100 -18.01 1.58 -10.02
CA ILE A 100 -16.65 1.57 -9.51
C ILE A 100 -16.44 0.47 -8.46
N ASP A 101 -15.35 -0.27 -8.62
CA ASP A 101 -14.96 -1.34 -7.70
C ASP A 101 -14.22 -0.79 -6.47
N GLU A 102 -14.30 -1.51 -5.36
CA GLU A 102 -13.64 -1.14 -4.10
C GLU A 102 -12.12 -1.20 -4.20
N GLY A 103 -11.58 -2.17 -4.94
CA GLY A 103 -10.14 -2.30 -5.19
C GLY A 103 -9.59 -1.08 -5.92
N PHE A 104 -10.34 -0.57 -6.92
CA PHE A 104 -9.97 0.68 -7.61
C PHE A 104 -9.89 1.85 -6.61
N LEU A 105 -10.90 2.01 -5.75
CA LEU A 105 -10.91 3.09 -4.76
C LEU A 105 -9.73 2.97 -3.78
N GLU A 106 -9.44 1.76 -3.29
CA GLU A 106 -8.30 1.54 -2.39
C GLU A 106 -6.96 1.81 -3.07
N GLU A 107 -6.76 1.44 -4.34
CA GLU A 107 -5.53 1.78 -5.08
C GLU A 107 -5.32 3.29 -5.17
N VAL A 108 -6.37 4.05 -5.51
CA VAL A 108 -6.27 5.51 -5.64
C VAL A 108 -6.09 6.17 -4.27
N ILE A 109 -6.76 5.68 -3.21
CA ILE A 109 -6.53 6.14 -1.84
C ILE A 109 -5.07 5.99 -1.45
N HIS A 110 -4.46 4.83 -1.70
CA HIS A 110 -3.06 4.58 -1.33
C HIS A 110 -2.09 5.36 -2.21
N LEU A 111 -2.42 5.57 -3.49
CA LEU A 111 -1.65 6.48 -4.35
C LEU A 111 -1.67 7.91 -3.79
N PHE A 112 -2.84 8.40 -3.37
CA PHE A 112 -2.98 9.75 -2.77
C PHE A 112 -2.24 9.90 -1.45
N LYS A 113 -2.19 8.85 -0.63
CA LYS A 113 -1.33 8.79 0.56
C LYS A 113 0.15 8.87 0.19
N ALA A 114 0.56 8.06 -0.78
CA ALA A 114 1.95 7.92 -1.17
C ALA A 114 2.52 9.22 -1.74
N ILE A 115 1.79 9.92 -2.63
CA ILE A 115 2.25 11.22 -3.16
C ILE A 115 2.45 12.29 -2.08
N LYS A 116 1.83 12.13 -0.89
CA LYS A 116 2.00 13.02 0.27
C LYS A 116 3.12 12.57 1.22
N GLY A 117 3.88 11.52 0.89
CA GLY A 117 4.88 10.96 1.80
C GLY A 117 4.28 10.24 3.02
N LYS A 118 3.02 9.78 2.91
CA LYS A 118 2.27 9.12 3.99
C LYS A 118 1.94 7.67 3.62
N ALA A 119 2.85 7.00 2.90
CA ALA A 119 2.67 5.60 2.52
C ALA A 119 2.84 4.66 3.72
N ASP A 120 3.46 5.13 4.80
CA ASP A 120 3.72 4.38 6.04
C ASP A 120 4.61 3.14 5.80
N ILE A 121 5.45 3.21 4.75
CA ILE A 121 6.41 2.16 4.40
C ILE A 121 7.61 2.20 5.35
N SER A 122 7.97 3.40 5.82
CA SER A 122 9.09 3.63 6.74
C SER A 122 8.88 3.02 8.12
N SER A 123 7.63 2.93 8.58
CA SER A 123 7.28 2.27 9.84
C SER A 123 7.26 0.75 9.70
N GLY A 124 7.07 0.24 8.48
CA GLY A 124 6.97 -1.17 8.15
C GLY A 124 5.66 -1.80 8.63
N TRP A 125 5.22 -2.86 7.95
CA TRP A 125 3.93 -3.50 8.25
C TRP A 125 3.86 -4.19 9.63
N LEU A 126 5.00 -4.57 10.20
CA LEU A 126 5.09 -5.28 11.48
C LEU A 126 4.88 -4.37 12.69
N ARG A 127 5.28 -3.09 12.60
CA ARG A 127 5.26 -2.18 13.74
C ARG A 127 3.84 -1.90 14.25
N PRO A 128 2.84 -1.58 13.39
CA PRO A 128 1.47 -1.41 13.86
C PRO A 128 0.86 -2.67 14.49
N LEU A 129 1.31 -3.85 14.06
CA LEU A 129 0.86 -5.13 14.64
C LEU A 129 1.45 -5.33 16.03
N LEU A 130 2.75 -5.09 16.20
CA LEU A 130 3.43 -5.18 17.49
C LEU A 130 2.91 -4.15 18.49
N GLU A 131 2.64 -2.91 18.04
CA GLU A 131 2.09 -1.86 18.90
C GLU A 131 0.68 -2.20 19.42
N LYS A 132 -0.15 -2.90 18.62
CA LYS A 132 -1.44 -3.43 19.07
C LYS A 132 -1.31 -4.49 20.16
N ASP A 133 -0.24 -5.27 20.11
CA ASP A 133 0.10 -6.26 21.13
C ASP A 133 0.80 -5.62 22.35
N GLY A 134 0.87 -4.28 22.43
CA GLY A 134 1.49 -3.54 23.51
C GLY A 134 3.02 -3.45 23.43
N ILE A 135 3.61 -3.92 22.34
CA ILE A 135 5.06 -4.02 22.15
C ILE A 135 5.53 -2.76 21.41
N LYS A 136 6.10 -1.81 22.17
CA LYS A 136 6.62 -0.57 21.61
C LYS A 136 8.10 -0.69 21.30
N MET A 137 8.50 -0.18 20.13
CA MET A 137 9.91 -0.04 19.79
C MET A 137 10.55 0.96 20.74
N VAL A 138 11.71 0.61 21.29
CA VAL A 138 12.47 1.50 22.15
C VAL A 138 13.13 2.58 21.30
N ASP A 139 13.14 3.80 21.81
CA ASP A 139 13.79 4.93 21.15
C ASP A 139 15.31 4.79 21.26
N PHE A 140 15.91 4.15 20.24
CA PHE A 140 17.35 3.89 20.18
C PHE A 140 18.21 5.15 20.06
N SER A 141 17.62 6.34 19.89
CA SER A 141 18.36 7.60 19.99
C SER A 141 18.75 7.91 21.45
N LYS A 142 18.00 7.38 22.42
CA LYS A 142 18.14 7.68 23.86
C LYS A 142 19.00 6.67 24.61
N ILE A 143 19.17 5.46 24.09
CA ILE A 143 19.96 4.40 24.71
C ILE A 143 21.13 3.99 23.83
N LYS A 144 22.28 3.66 24.43
CA LYS A 144 23.51 3.29 23.70
C LYS A 144 24.20 2.09 24.33
N GLY A 145 25.12 1.47 23.59
CA GLY A 145 25.96 0.38 24.08
C GLY A 145 25.17 -0.89 24.45
N ARG A 146 25.51 -1.51 25.58
CA ARG A 146 24.96 -2.81 25.99
C ARG A 146 23.46 -2.77 26.27
N GLU A 147 22.97 -1.69 26.89
CA GLU A 147 21.55 -1.50 27.18
C GLU A 147 20.72 -1.46 25.89
N ALA A 148 21.20 -0.72 24.89
CA ALA A 148 20.60 -0.69 23.55
C ALA A 148 20.60 -2.08 22.89
N GLY A 149 21.69 -2.83 23.03
CA GLY A 149 21.79 -4.19 22.52
C GLY A 149 20.73 -5.13 23.13
N ILE A 150 20.61 -5.15 24.45
CA ILE A 150 19.63 -6.00 25.15
C ILE A 150 18.20 -5.60 24.77
N SER A 151 17.90 -4.30 24.79
CA SER A 151 16.59 -3.79 24.40
C SER A 151 16.22 -4.16 22.97
N ARG A 152 17.19 -4.07 22.03
CA ARG A 152 17.00 -4.47 20.64
C ARG A 152 16.76 -5.97 20.50
N SER A 153 17.53 -6.82 21.19
CA SER A 153 17.33 -8.27 21.17
C SER A 153 15.93 -8.63 21.66
N ASN A 154 15.52 -8.11 22.82
CA ASN A 154 14.18 -8.38 23.36
C ASN A 154 13.05 -7.96 22.40
N TYR A 155 13.20 -6.81 21.73
CA TYR A 155 12.25 -6.37 20.71
C TYR A 155 12.23 -7.30 19.49
N LEU A 156 13.40 -7.75 19.03
CA LEU A 156 13.53 -8.66 17.89
C LEU A 156 12.98 -10.05 18.20
N ASP A 157 13.12 -10.55 19.43
CA ASP A 157 12.53 -11.81 19.85
C ASP A 157 11.00 -11.76 19.76
N LYS A 158 10.39 -10.65 20.22
CA LYS A 158 8.94 -10.42 20.08
C LYS A 158 8.49 -10.25 18.63
N LEU A 159 9.30 -9.58 17.82
CA LEU A 159 9.06 -9.51 16.39
C LEU A 159 9.09 -10.91 15.76
N TYR A 160 10.06 -11.74 16.13
CA TYR A 160 10.21 -13.10 15.63
C TYR A 160 9.03 -13.98 16.05
N GLU A 161 8.58 -13.93 17.30
CA GLU A 161 7.36 -14.64 17.75
C GLU A 161 6.19 -14.35 16.80
N LYS A 162 5.95 -13.07 16.49
CA LYS A 162 4.87 -12.68 15.58
C LYS A 162 5.06 -13.21 14.16
N VAL A 163 6.27 -13.12 13.62
CA VAL A 163 6.59 -13.64 12.28
C VAL A 163 6.47 -15.17 12.24
N GLY A 164 6.89 -15.87 13.31
CA GLY A 164 6.71 -17.30 13.51
C GLY A 164 5.25 -17.70 13.38
N ASP A 165 4.34 -16.99 14.06
CA ASP A 165 2.89 -17.23 13.94
C ASP A 165 2.35 -17.08 12.50
N PHE A 166 3.00 -16.29 11.63
CA PHE A 166 2.65 -16.21 10.20
C PHE A 166 3.22 -17.38 9.42
N ILE A 167 4.47 -17.77 9.70
CA ILE A 167 5.16 -18.87 9.02
C ILE A 167 4.46 -20.20 9.34
N ASP A 168 4.13 -20.45 10.62
CA ASP A 168 3.55 -21.70 11.11
C ASP A 168 2.14 -21.99 10.55
N ARG A 169 1.50 -21.00 9.90
CA ARG A 169 0.24 -21.22 9.17
C ARG A 169 0.40 -22.03 7.89
N TYR A 170 1.62 -22.11 7.36
CA TYR A 170 1.91 -22.75 6.10
C TYR A 170 2.83 -23.94 6.34
N PRO A 171 2.31 -25.18 6.25
CA PRO A 171 3.10 -26.36 6.52
C PRO A 171 4.31 -26.44 5.59
N SER A 172 5.46 -26.77 6.17
CA SER A 172 6.69 -27.00 5.42
C SER A 172 6.78 -28.47 5.00
N GLY A 173 7.59 -28.73 3.97
CA GLY A 173 7.90 -30.11 3.56
C GLY A 173 8.65 -30.94 4.61
N CYS A 174 9.12 -30.30 5.67
CA CYS A 174 9.83 -30.91 6.80
C CYS A 174 8.90 -31.17 8.00
N ASP A 175 7.64 -30.78 7.93
CA ASP A 175 6.72 -30.94 9.05
C ASP A 175 6.33 -32.41 9.21
N VAL A 176 6.29 -32.88 10.45
CA VAL A 176 6.02 -34.30 10.77
C VAL A 176 4.70 -34.77 10.17
N ILE A 177 3.68 -33.91 10.14
CA ILE A 177 2.37 -34.23 9.57
C ILE A 177 2.49 -34.43 8.05
N ILE A 178 3.20 -33.54 7.35
CA ILE A 178 3.41 -33.61 5.89
C ILE A 178 4.30 -34.80 5.53
N ILE A 179 5.32 -35.11 6.34
CA ILE A 179 6.18 -36.29 6.15
C ILE A 179 5.33 -37.56 6.22
N LYS A 180 4.48 -37.70 7.25
CA LYS A 180 3.56 -38.85 7.39
C LYS A 180 2.60 -38.96 6.20
N GLU A 181 2.00 -37.86 5.78
CA GLU A 181 1.10 -37.83 4.63
C GLU A 181 1.81 -38.28 3.35
N ARG A 182 3.07 -37.84 3.13
CA ARG A 182 3.89 -38.29 2.00
C ARG A 182 4.21 -39.77 2.05
N GLU A 183 4.55 -40.31 3.22
CA GLU A 183 4.80 -41.75 3.40
C GLU A 183 3.54 -42.58 3.10
N GLU A 184 2.37 -42.14 3.56
CA GLU A 184 1.09 -42.78 3.27
C GLU A 184 0.74 -42.72 1.79
N ASN A 185 0.92 -41.56 1.16
CA ASN A 185 0.66 -41.39 -0.27
C ASN A 185 1.63 -42.24 -1.11
N ARG A 186 2.91 -42.33 -0.73
CA ARG A 186 3.88 -43.24 -1.35
C ARG A 186 3.40 -44.69 -1.28
N LYS A 187 2.95 -45.15 -0.11
CA LYS A 187 2.40 -46.51 0.07
C LYS A 187 1.17 -46.75 -0.82
N LYS A 188 0.24 -45.79 -0.89
CA LYS A 188 -0.96 -45.88 -1.76
C LYS A 188 -0.58 -46.02 -3.23
N ILE A 189 0.37 -45.21 -3.71
CA ILE A 189 0.85 -45.24 -5.10
C ILE A 189 1.51 -46.58 -5.41
N LEU A 190 2.43 -47.05 -4.55
CA LEU A 190 3.11 -48.34 -4.75
C LEU A 190 2.12 -49.51 -4.78
N ASN A 191 1.16 -49.54 -3.85
CA ASN A 191 0.11 -50.56 -3.82
C ASN A 191 -0.76 -50.56 -5.08
N TYR A 192 -1.13 -49.37 -5.58
CA TYR A 192 -1.95 -49.24 -6.80
C TYR A 192 -1.23 -49.81 -8.04
N PHE A 193 0.08 -49.58 -8.16
CA PHE A 193 0.89 -50.05 -9.28
C PHE A 193 1.52 -51.44 -9.08
N GLY A 194 1.30 -52.09 -7.92
CA GLY A 194 1.94 -53.37 -7.59
C GLY A 194 3.47 -53.29 -7.49
N ALA A 195 4.01 -52.12 -7.17
CA ALA A 195 5.43 -51.88 -6.99
C ALA A 195 5.83 -52.02 -5.52
N THR A 196 7.08 -52.43 -5.24
CA THR A 196 7.67 -52.53 -3.89
C THR A 196 8.61 -51.37 -3.59
#